data_AF-A0A957Z003-F1
#
_entry.id   AF-A0A957Z003-F1
#
_cell.length_a   1.000
_cell.length_b   1.000
_cell.length_c   1.000
_cell.angle_alpha   90.00
_cell.angle_beta   90.00
_cell.angle_gamma   90.00
#
_symmetry.space_group_name_H-M   'P 1'
#
loop_
_entity.id
_entity.type
_entity.pdbx_description
1 polymer ?
#
loop_
_entity_poly.entity_id
_entity_poly.type
_entity_poly.pdbx_seq_one_letter_code
_entity_poly.pdbx_strand_id
1 'polypeptide(L)'
;GIRPFTPAQGIRQLERLLVTSAVQVAAVDIDWVRLAQRVTLSFLADLIAQEHVHDGGTTAEAASVMRRRLQALAPHERHGAVATLLQEQLSQVLRTPVHTLGLRQPLSELGIDSLMTVELVNRVEAQLGLTLPMAILLENPTIAVLTDRICDLLAPAAPLIAAPNRFVDEVGGVADAYFARAVTDLAAEARLDPALQIAAAGAAPQSTAHQIFLTGATGFVGSFLLSELLQKSAAQIHCLVRATDIADGRRRIAATLKRICPDGEPALERIHIVPGDLAQPQLGLATGEFDRLAEQIDLIIHGGAQIQWLATYAQLQASNVRGTEAILRLAATGRPKPLHYISSLAVFPMMQPGMSPHFGEDSPLDHDGVLFGGYAQSKWVAETLVASAQERGLATMIYRPSLVVGHSQSGIWQGHNIIVNMLRSWIELGMAPDIDADLDLVPVDYVSRSIIQLALGNNNRTNSERANNVYHLNNRQTVSVRELIEWLVAAGYPVRRIPYQAWRAEMMKRGDRQRQVVLDAVGPLLALQVSEEIGWLERLPRFANQRTRQALNGLSCPTVDEATFQRYVGYLRQSGVFPSKL
;
A
#
# COMPACT_ATOMS: atom_id res chain seq x y z
N GLY A 1 -40.56 -26.92 -17.79
CA GLY A 1 -40.40 -25.54 -18.27
C GLY A 1 -40.52 -25.40 -19.77
N ILE A 2 -40.49 -26.47 -20.58
CA ILE A 2 -40.56 -26.32 -22.05
C ILE A 2 -42.01 -26.09 -22.50
N ARG A 3 -42.23 -25.07 -23.31
CA ARG A 3 -43.52 -24.67 -23.89
C ARG A 3 -43.54 -24.94 -25.40
N PRO A 4 -44.72 -25.17 -25.99
CA PRO A 4 -44.84 -25.24 -27.44
C PRO A 4 -44.81 -23.83 -28.05
N PHE A 5 -44.17 -23.69 -29.22
CA PHE A 5 -44.32 -22.47 -30.02
C PHE A 5 -45.71 -22.41 -30.65
N THR A 6 -46.26 -21.20 -30.78
CA THR A 6 -47.33 -20.94 -31.74
C THR A 6 -46.80 -21.01 -33.18
N PRO A 7 -47.64 -21.29 -34.20
CA PRO A 7 -47.18 -21.36 -35.60
C PRO A 7 -46.43 -20.10 -36.06
N ALA A 8 -46.89 -18.91 -35.66
CA ALA A 8 -46.22 -17.66 -36.00
C ALA A 8 -44.86 -17.48 -35.29
N GLN A 9 -44.71 -17.97 -34.06
CA GLN A 9 -43.42 -17.98 -33.37
C GLN A 9 -42.45 -18.99 -34.00
N GLY A 10 -42.94 -20.16 -34.40
CA GLY A 10 -42.14 -21.18 -35.09
C GLY A 10 -41.54 -20.65 -36.39
N ILE A 11 -42.36 -19.98 -37.23
CA ILE A 11 -41.88 -19.37 -38.48
C ILE A 11 -40.80 -18.31 -38.22
N ARG A 12 -40.98 -17.43 -37.22
CA ARG A 12 -39.96 -16.42 -36.87
C ARG A 12 -38.65 -17.03 -36.39
N GLN A 13 -38.69 -18.13 -35.65
CA GLN A 13 -37.47 -18.82 -35.25
C GLN A 13 -36.80 -19.48 -36.45
N LEU A 14 -37.58 -20.10 -37.34
CA LEU A 14 -37.05 -20.69 -38.58
C LEU A 14 -36.34 -19.64 -39.45
N GLU A 15 -36.92 -18.45 -39.64
CA GLU A 15 -36.30 -17.34 -40.36
C GLU A 15 -34.94 -16.95 -39.78
N ARG A 16 -34.83 -16.88 -38.43
CA ARG A 16 -33.57 -16.57 -37.75
C ARG A 16 -32.54 -17.69 -37.88
N LEU A 17 -32.99 -18.95 -37.84
CA LEU A 17 -32.10 -20.12 -37.93
C LEU A 17 -31.51 -20.30 -39.33
N LEU A 18 -32.25 -19.93 -40.38
CA LEU A 18 -31.81 -20.02 -41.77
C LEU A 18 -30.57 -19.16 -42.10
N VAL A 19 -30.27 -18.15 -41.27
CA VAL A 19 -29.13 -17.24 -41.48
C VAL A 19 -27.90 -17.62 -40.64
N THR A 20 -27.98 -18.70 -39.87
CA THR A 20 -26.87 -19.14 -39.01
C THR A 20 -25.99 -20.16 -39.73
N SER A 21 -24.69 -20.16 -39.43
CA SER A 21 -23.73 -21.15 -39.94
C SER A 21 -23.61 -22.40 -39.06
N ALA A 22 -24.49 -22.55 -38.05
CA ALA A 22 -24.41 -23.64 -37.10
C ALA A 22 -24.99 -24.94 -37.68
N VAL A 23 -24.25 -26.04 -37.50
CA VAL A 23 -24.53 -27.35 -38.14
C VAL A 23 -25.77 -28.05 -37.53
N GLN A 24 -26.03 -27.81 -36.25
CA GLN A 24 -27.24 -28.27 -35.56
C GLN A 24 -27.71 -27.18 -34.62
N VAL A 25 -28.99 -26.79 -34.74
CA VAL A 25 -29.60 -25.80 -33.85
C VAL A 25 -30.98 -26.28 -33.44
N ALA A 26 -31.27 -26.19 -32.14
CA ALA A 26 -32.58 -26.46 -31.59
C ALA A 26 -33.19 -25.16 -31.06
N ALA A 27 -34.37 -24.80 -31.54
CA ALA A 27 -35.17 -23.74 -30.95
C ALA A 27 -36.18 -24.35 -29.97
N VAL A 28 -36.17 -23.87 -28.73
CA VAL A 28 -37.07 -24.35 -27.68
C VAL A 28 -37.61 -23.13 -26.92
N ASP A 29 -38.91 -23.07 -26.70
CA ASP A 29 -39.51 -22.07 -25.79
C ASP A 29 -39.41 -22.61 -24.36
N ILE A 30 -38.65 -21.93 -23.50
CA ILE A 30 -38.35 -22.40 -22.15
C ILE A 30 -38.76 -21.33 -21.13
N ASP A 31 -39.57 -21.76 -20.17
CA ASP A 31 -39.79 -21.11 -18.88
C ASP A 31 -38.67 -21.51 -17.92
N TRP A 32 -37.63 -20.68 -17.84
CA TRP A 32 -36.43 -20.98 -17.06
C TRP A 32 -36.68 -20.97 -15.56
N VAL A 33 -37.61 -20.15 -15.07
CA VAL A 33 -38.01 -20.11 -13.66
C VAL A 33 -38.64 -21.45 -13.25
N ARG A 34 -39.57 -21.99 -14.04
CA ARG A 34 -40.14 -23.33 -13.78
C ARG A 34 -39.19 -24.48 -14.06
N LEU A 35 -38.22 -24.31 -14.97
CA LEU A 35 -37.24 -25.36 -15.28
C LEU A 35 -36.19 -25.47 -14.17
N ALA A 36 -35.68 -24.35 -13.66
CA ALA A 36 -34.69 -24.27 -12.59
C ALA A 36 -35.21 -24.86 -11.26
N GLN A 37 -36.52 -24.76 -11.00
CA GLN A 37 -37.15 -25.38 -9.84
C GLN A 37 -37.21 -26.92 -9.89
N ARG A 38 -36.98 -27.53 -11.07
CA ARG A 38 -37.19 -28.97 -11.28
C ARG A 38 -35.95 -29.72 -11.74
N VAL A 39 -34.90 -29.02 -12.20
CA VAL A 39 -33.73 -29.65 -12.82
C VAL A 39 -32.45 -28.99 -12.31
N THR A 40 -31.58 -29.78 -11.70
CA THR A 40 -30.23 -29.38 -11.24
C THR A 40 -29.17 -29.88 -12.21
N LEU A 41 -29.08 -29.25 -13.39
CA LEU A 41 -28.02 -29.53 -14.36
C LEU A 41 -27.06 -28.33 -14.41
N SER A 42 -25.80 -28.58 -14.04
CA SER A 42 -24.76 -27.56 -13.87
C SER A 42 -24.43 -26.78 -15.14
N PHE A 43 -24.56 -27.40 -16.32
CA PHE A 43 -24.23 -26.74 -17.59
C PHE A 43 -25.25 -25.66 -18.02
N LEU A 44 -26.45 -25.65 -17.43
CA LEU A 44 -27.48 -24.63 -17.70
C LEU A 44 -27.45 -23.46 -16.72
N ALA A 45 -26.59 -23.52 -15.69
CA ALA A 45 -26.52 -22.50 -14.64
C ALA A 45 -26.18 -21.11 -15.19
N ASP A 46 -25.26 -21.03 -16.16
CA ASP A 46 -24.86 -19.77 -16.79
C ASP A 46 -25.98 -19.17 -17.67
N LEU A 47 -26.78 -20.01 -18.35
CA LEU A 47 -27.93 -19.55 -19.13
C LEU A 47 -29.05 -19.01 -18.22
N ILE A 48 -29.30 -19.69 -17.11
CA ILE A 48 -30.28 -19.27 -16.09
C ILE A 48 -29.83 -17.96 -15.43
N ALA A 49 -28.52 -17.79 -15.20
CA ALA A 49 -27.96 -16.55 -14.67
C ALA A 49 -28.05 -15.39 -15.68
N GLN A 50 -27.86 -15.64 -16.99
CA GLN A 50 -27.95 -14.62 -18.03
C GLN A 50 -29.37 -14.08 -18.25
N GLU A 51 -30.40 -14.91 -18.11
CA GLU A 51 -31.78 -14.45 -18.27
C GLU A 51 -32.26 -13.58 -17.07
N HIS A 52 -31.75 -13.86 -15.86
CA HIS A 52 -31.96 -12.99 -14.69
C HIS A 52 -31.30 -11.60 -14.81
N VAL A 53 -30.45 -11.37 -15.82
CA VAL A 53 -29.81 -10.08 -16.11
C VAL A 53 -30.65 -9.21 -17.07
N HIS A 54 -31.65 -9.78 -17.76
CA HIS A 54 -32.48 -9.03 -18.72
C HIS A 54 -33.82 -8.51 -18.18
N ASP A 55 -34.24 -8.90 -16.97
CA ASP A 55 -35.29 -8.20 -16.22
C ASP A 55 -34.66 -7.11 -15.35
N GLY A 56 -34.64 -5.88 -15.87
CA GLY A 56 -33.98 -4.69 -15.32
C GLY A 56 -34.58 -4.11 -14.02
N GLY A 57 -35.10 -4.94 -13.13
CA GLY A 57 -35.49 -4.54 -11.78
C GLY A 57 -35.58 -5.77 -10.88
N THR A 58 -34.77 -5.84 -9.82
CA THR A 58 -35.10 -6.52 -8.54
C THR A 58 -33.92 -6.66 -7.55
N THR A 59 -32.65 -6.56 -7.94
CA THR A 59 -31.53 -6.67 -6.97
C THR A 59 -31.47 -5.49 -6.01
N ALA A 60 -31.57 -4.25 -6.52
CA ALA A 60 -31.59 -3.05 -5.68
C ALA A 60 -32.87 -2.95 -4.81
N GLU A 61 -33.99 -3.48 -5.29
CA GLU A 61 -35.28 -3.46 -4.60
C GLU A 61 -35.33 -4.51 -3.48
N ALA A 62 -34.84 -5.73 -3.74
CA ALA A 62 -34.68 -6.77 -2.71
C ALA A 62 -33.69 -6.34 -1.61
N ALA A 63 -32.58 -5.70 -2.00
CA ALA A 63 -31.60 -5.14 -1.08
C ALA A 63 -32.20 -4.02 -0.20
N SER A 64 -33.02 -3.14 -0.80
CA SER A 64 -33.78 -2.10 -0.10
C SER A 64 -34.82 -2.68 0.87
N VAL A 65 -35.49 -3.77 0.51
CA VAL A 65 -36.44 -4.48 1.38
C VAL A 65 -35.72 -5.12 2.57
N MET A 66 -34.60 -5.82 2.33
CA MET A 66 -33.80 -6.44 3.39
C MET A 66 -33.25 -5.40 4.38
N ARG A 67 -32.72 -4.28 3.86
CA ARG A 67 -32.27 -3.15 4.69
C ARG A 67 -33.38 -2.62 5.58
N ARG A 68 -34.54 -2.28 5.01
CA ARG A 68 -35.68 -1.75 5.77
C ARG A 68 -36.15 -2.71 6.85
N ARG A 69 -36.12 -4.01 6.57
CA ARG A 69 -36.44 -5.05 7.55
C ARG A 69 -35.46 -5.04 8.73
N LEU A 70 -34.15 -4.99 8.48
CA LEU A 70 -33.14 -4.93 9.53
C LEU A 70 -33.22 -3.63 10.34
N GLN A 71 -33.52 -2.50 9.68
CA GLN A 71 -33.72 -1.19 10.32
C GLN A 71 -34.94 -1.16 11.26
N ALA A 72 -35.98 -1.93 10.96
CA ALA A 72 -37.19 -2.02 11.78
C ALA A 72 -37.01 -2.88 13.05
N LEU A 73 -35.96 -3.69 13.15
CA LEU A 73 -35.67 -4.52 14.32
C LEU A 73 -35.13 -3.69 15.49
N ALA A 74 -35.40 -4.14 16.73
CA ALA A 74 -34.77 -3.58 17.92
C ALA A 74 -33.24 -3.79 17.87
N PRO A 75 -32.41 -2.94 18.52
CA PRO A 75 -30.95 -3.00 18.38
C PRO A 75 -30.33 -4.38 18.63
N HIS A 76 -30.80 -5.10 19.66
CA HIS A 76 -30.32 -6.43 19.99
C HIS A 76 -30.75 -7.51 18.98
N GLU A 77 -31.96 -7.40 18.43
CA GLU A 77 -32.48 -8.31 17.40
C GLU A 77 -31.83 -8.05 16.04
N ARG A 78 -31.55 -6.77 15.73
CA ARG A 78 -30.81 -6.35 14.53
C ARG A 78 -29.39 -6.91 14.55
N HIS A 79 -28.71 -6.82 15.70
CA HIS A 79 -27.37 -7.36 15.88
C HIS A 79 -27.32 -8.85 15.60
N GLY A 80 -28.22 -9.63 16.20
CA GLY A 80 -28.32 -11.08 15.94
C GLY A 80 -28.64 -11.42 14.47
N ALA A 81 -29.54 -10.66 13.84
CA ALA A 81 -29.91 -10.87 12.44
C ALA A 81 -28.76 -10.55 11.46
N VAL A 82 -27.99 -9.49 11.71
CA VAL A 82 -26.82 -9.12 10.92
C VAL A 82 -25.69 -10.15 11.09
N ALA A 83 -25.45 -10.63 12.32
CA ALA A 83 -24.46 -11.68 12.57
C ALA A 83 -24.80 -12.97 11.81
N THR A 84 -26.09 -13.35 11.79
CA THR A 84 -26.57 -14.53 11.05
C THR A 84 -26.34 -14.37 9.55
N LEU A 85 -26.69 -13.20 8.98
CA LEU A 85 -26.47 -12.89 7.57
C LEU A 85 -24.98 -12.99 7.19
N LEU A 86 -24.11 -12.43 8.03
CA LEU A 86 -22.66 -12.50 7.82
C LEU A 86 -22.13 -13.93 7.86
N GLN A 87 -22.58 -14.75 8.82
CA GLN A 87 -22.20 -16.16 8.88
C GLN A 87 -22.68 -16.95 7.66
N GLU A 88 -23.88 -16.66 7.16
CA GLU A 88 -24.42 -17.28 5.93
C GLU A 88 -23.60 -16.89 4.69
N GLN A 89 -23.26 -15.61 4.53
CA GLN A 89 -22.42 -15.17 3.41
C GLN A 89 -21.02 -15.74 3.50
N LEU A 90 -20.44 -15.77 4.70
CA LEU A 90 -19.11 -16.32 4.94
C LEU A 90 -19.07 -17.84 4.70
N SER A 91 -20.11 -18.57 5.09
CA SER A 91 -20.26 -20.00 4.81
C SER A 91 -20.27 -20.30 3.31
N GLN A 92 -20.92 -19.44 2.51
CA GLN A 92 -20.94 -19.59 1.06
C GLN A 92 -19.58 -19.30 0.41
N VAL A 93 -18.85 -18.30 0.92
CA VAL A 93 -17.50 -17.95 0.42
C VAL A 93 -16.49 -19.06 0.77
N LEU A 94 -16.47 -19.52 2.03
CA LEU A 94 -15.54 -20.54 2.51
C LEU A 94 -15.94 -21.97 2.12
N ARG A 95 -17.17 -22.17 1.65
CA ARG A 95 -17.76 -23.50 1.37
C ARG A 95 -17.74 -24.43 2.58
N THR A 96 -17.96 -23.86 3.76
CA THR A 96 -17.89 -24.54 5.05
C THR A 96 -19.21 -24.34 5.80
N PRO A 97 -19.71 -25.32 6.57
CA PRO A 97 -20.99 -25.18 7.28
C PRO A 97 -21.03 -24.00 8.26
N VAL A 98 -22.15 -23.28 8.31
CA VAL A 98 -22.37 -22.10 9.17
C VAL A 98 -21.99 -22.33 10.64
N HIS A 99 -22.26 -23.53 11.19
CA HIS A 99 -22.04 -23.85 12.59
C HIS A 99 -20.56 -23.96 13.01
N THR A 100 -19.63 -24.03 12.05
CA THR A 100 -18.18 -24.05 12.35
C THR A 100 -17.57 -22.64 12.37
N LEU A 101 -18.34 -21.60 12.09
CA LEU A 101 -17.86 -20.22 11.99
C LEU A 101 -18.02 -19.50 13.33
N GLY A 102 -16.92 -19.35 14.06
CA GLY A 102 -16.90 -18.65 15.35
C GLY A 102 -17.10 -17.15 15.22
N LEU A 103 -18.06 -16.59 15.96
CA LEU A 103 -18.38 -15.14 15.90
C LEU A 103 -17.22 -14.23 16.34
N ARG A 104 -16.35 -14.72 17.22
CA ARG A 104 -15.20 -13.98 17.78
C ARG A 104 -13.86 -14.43 17.20
N GLN A 105 -13.87 -15.33 16.22
CA GLN A 105 -12.65 -15.79 15.57
C GLN A 105 -12.27 -14.80 14.45
N PRO A 106 -10.99 -14.41 14.32
CA PRO A 106 -10.53 -13.58 13.22
C PRO A 106 -10.77 -14.27 11.87
N LEU A 107 -11.21 -13.52 10.86
CA LEU A 107 -11.54 -14.08 9.55
C LEU A 107 -10.36 -14.83 8.89
N SER A 108 -9.12 -14.37 9.08
CA SER A 108 -7.92 -15.04 8.53
C SER A 108 -7.72 -16.44 9.10
N GLU A 109 -8.08 -16.67 10.36
CA GLU A 109 -7.99 -17.98 11.00
C GLU A 109 -9.10 -18.93 10.53
N LEU A 110 -10.15 -18.39 9.94
CA LEU A 110 -11.21 -19.15 9.26
C LEU A 110 -10.82 -19.51 7.81
N GLY A 111 -9.62 -19.12 7.35
CA GLY A 111 -9.11 -19.42 6.02
C GLY A 111 -9.54 -18.43 4.94
N ILE A 112 -10.05 -17.25 5.31
CA ILE A 112 -10.29 -16.16 4.34
C ILE A 112 -8.94 -15.58 3.88
N ASP A 113 -8.79 -15.46 2.56
CA ASP A 113 -7.71 -14.69 1.92
C ASP A 113 -8.20 -13.32 1.42
N SER A 114 -7.30 -12.51 0.86
CA SER A 114 -7.62 -11.16 0.37
C SER A 114 -8.68 -11.14 -0.75
N LEU A 115 -8.78 -12.19 -1.58
CA LEU A 115 -9.77 -12.26 -2.65
C LEU A 115 -11.14 -12.72 -2.12
N MET A 116 -11.16 -13.70 -1.21
CA MET A 116 -12.36 -14.14 -0.50
C MET A 116 -12.97 -13.02 0.35
N THR A 117 -12.12 -12.15 0.92
CA THR A 117 -12.53 -10.94 1.64
C THR A 117 -13.37 -10.03 0.76
N VAL A 118 -12.92 -9.78 -0.48
CA VAL A 118 -13.63 -8.94 -1.46
C VAL A 118 -14.94 -9.60 -1.90
N GLU A 119 -14.94 -10.92 -2.08
CA GLU A 119 -16.17 -11.67 -2.38
C GLU A 119 -17.21 -11.54 -1.27
N LEU A 120 -16.78 -11.63 0.00
CA LEU A 120 -17.64 -11.44 1.16
C LEU A 120 -18.27 -10.05 1.19
N VAL A 121 -17.49 -8.99 0.95
CA VAL A 121 -18.00 -7.60 0.86
C VAL A 121 -19.10 -7.50 -0.18
N ASN A 122 -18.77 -7.91 -1.40
CA ASN A 122 -19.68 -7.76 -2.54
C ASN A 122 -21.01 -8.47 -2.29
N ARG A 123 -20.97 -9.65 -1.67
CA ARG A 123 -22.17 -10.40 -1.28
C ARG A 123 -23.01 -9.67 -0.24
N VAL A 124 -22.37 -9.13 0.80
CA VAL A 124 -23.05 -8.39 1.88
C VAL A 124 -23.61 -7.07 1.35
N GLU A 125 -22.85 -6.32 0.55
CA GLU A 125 -23.30 -5.09 -0.11
C GLU A 125 -24.46 -5.35 -1.08
N ALA A 126 -24.43 -6.47 -1.82
CA ALA A 126 -25.52 -6.85 -2.72
C ALA A 126 -26.81 -7.18 -1.95
N GLN A 127 -26.71 -7.79 -0.77
CA GLN A 127 -27.88 -8.15 0.05
C GLN A 127 -28.46 -6.98 0.85
N LEU A 128 -27.61 -6.06 1.31
CA LEU A 128 -28.03 -4.92 2.14
C LEU A 128 -28.21 -3.64 1.32
N GLY A 129 -27.69 -3.62 0.10
CA GLY A 129 -27.62 -2.47 -0.80
C GLY A 129 -26.66 -1.39 -0.29
N LEU A 130 -25.96 -1.64 0.81
CA LEU A 130 -25.07 -0.69 1.47
C LEU A 130 -23.72 -0.68 0.77
N THR A 131 -22.98 0.39 0.96
CA THR A 131 -21.55 0.44 0.62
C THR A 131 -20.78 0.22 1.91
N LEU A 132 -20.01 -0.86 1.98
CA LEU A 132 -19.13 -1.16 3.08
C LEU A 132 -17.74 -0.61 2.75
N PRO A 133 -17.17 0.26 3.60
CA PRO A 133 -15.78 0.63 3.45
C PRO A 133 -14.89 -0.62 3.49
N MET A 134 -14.16 -0.90 2.41
CA MET A 134 -13.19 -2.01 2.33
C MET A 134 -12.19 -2.00 3.49
N ALA A 135 -11.93 -0.80 4.01
CA ALA A 135 -11.23 -0.50 5.25
C ALA A 135 -11.56 -1.46 6.42
N ILE A 136 -12.84 -1.73 6.63
CA ILE A 136 -13.34 -2.52 7.78
C ILE A 136 -12.77 -3.94 7.79
N LEU A 137 -12.36 -4.48 6.65
CA LEU A 137 -11.88 -5.85 6.52
C LEU A 137 -10.37 -5.98 6.57
N LEU A 138 -9.66 -4.85 6.53
CA LEU A 138 -8.21 -4.84 6.46
C LEU A 138 -7.58 -5.16 7.82
N GLU A 139 -8.26 -4.92 8.94
CA GLU A 139 -7.78 -5.29 10.30
C GLU A 139 -8.06 -6.75 10.70
N ASN A 140 -8.36 -7.64 9.75
CA ASN A 140 -8.70 -9.03 10.05
C ASN A 140 -9.83 -9.13 11.11
N PRO A 141 -11.01 -8.52 10.85
CA PRO A 141 -12.05 -8.43 11.84
C PRO A 141 -12.62 -9.80 12.20
N THR A 142 -13.39 -9.86 13.27
CA THR A 142 -14.25 -11.01 13.58
C THR A 142 -15.65 -10.76 13.01
N ILE A 143 -16.47 -11.80 12.90
CA ILE A 143 -17.88 -11.65 12.48
C ILE A 143 -18.62 -10.70 13.44
N ALA A 144 -18.31 -10.74 14.73
CA ALA A 144 -18.87 -9.83 15.73
C ALA A 144 -18.52 -8.37 15.45
N VAL A 145 -17.26 -8.07 15.14
CA VAL A 145 -16.82 -6.69 14.79
C VAL A 145 -17.50 -6.22 13.51
N LEU A 146 -17.61 -7.07 12.49
CA LEU A 146 -18.36 -6.74 11.26
C LEU A 146 -19.85 -6.50 11.54
N THR A 147 -20.42 -7.28 12.45
CA THR A 147 -21.82 -7.13 12.86
C THR A 147 -22.07 -5.77 13.49
N ASP A 148 -21.21 -5.36 14.44
CA ASP A 148 -21.28 -4.05 15.09
C ASP A 148 -21.26 -2.92 14.05
N ARG A 149 -20.32 -2.98 13.10
CA ARG A 149 -20.17 -1.95 12.07
C ARG A 149 -21.34 -1.88 11.09
N ILE A 150 -21.88 -3.02 10.68
CA ILE A 150 -23.05 -3.03 9.82
C ILE A 150 -24.28 -2.52 10.58
N CYS A 151 -24.38 -2.81 11.88
CA CYS A 151 -25.45 -2.27 12.73
C CYS A 151 -25.34 -0.75 12.89
N ASP A 152 -24.13 -0.19 13.03
CA ASP A 152 -23.89 1.25 13.04
C ASP A 152 -24.38 1.90 11.74
N LEU A 153 -24.05 1.32 10.58
CA LEU A 153 -24.48 1.80 9.26
C LEU A 153 -25.99 1.66 9.02
N LEU A 154 -26.63 0.72 9.70
CA LEU A 154 -28.08 0.49 9.62
C LEU A 154 -28.87 1.37 10.62
N ALA A 155 -28.23 1.98 11.61
CA ALA A 155 -28.93 2.83 12.56
C ALA A 155 -29.50 4.09 11.87
N PRO A 156 -30.77 4.48 12.14
CA PRO A 156 -31.25 5.81 11.74
C PRO A 156 -30.35 6.83 12.42
N ALA A 157 -29.84 7.81 11.65
CA ALA A 157 -28.84 8.77 12.10
C ALA A 157 -29.16 9.33 13.49
N ALA A 158 -28.57 8.72 14.52
CA ALA A 158 -28.44 9.36 15.82
C ALA A 158 -27.41 10.47 15.61
N PRO A 159 -27.59 11.66 16.22
CA PRO A 159 -26.53 12.65 16.24
C PRO A 159 -25.32 11.95 16.83
N LEU A 160 -24.25 11.84 16.05
CA LEU A 160 -22.96 11.37 16.53
C LEU A 160 -22.68 12.16 17.81
N ILE A 161 -22.60 11.46 18.94
CA ILE A 161 -22.08 12.06 20.17
C ILE A 161 -20.69 12.57 19.78
N ALA A 162 -20.59 13.89 19.74
CA ALA A 162 -19.39 14.62 19.41
C ALA A 162 -18.26 14.19 20.37
N ALA A 163 -17.39 13.30 19.91
CA ALA A 163 -15.98 13.42 20.24
C ALA A 163 -15.47 14.68 19.50
N PRO A 164 -14.67 15.55 20.13
CA PRO A 164 -14.34 16.87 19.60
C PRO A 164 -13.34 16.78 18.44
N ASN A 165 -13.77 16.27 17.28
CA ASN A 165 -13.02 16.31 16.02
C ASN A 165 -13.78 17.19 15.03
N ARG A 166 -13.64 18.51 15.21
CA ARG A 166 -14.30 19.59 14.45
C ARG A 166 -13.97 19.66 12.95
N PHE A 167 -13.18 18.73 12.39
CA PHE A 167 -12.78 18.73 10.97
C PHE A 167 -13.34 17.56 10.16
N VAL A 168 -14.03 16.59 10.78
CA VAL A 168 -14.60 15.43 10.09
C VAL A 168 -15.94 15.78 9.40
N ASP A 169 -16.58 16.88 9.79
CA ASP A 169 -17.88 17.29 9.22
C ASP A 169 -17.76 17.93 7.84
N GLU A 170 -16.57 18.38 7.40
CA GLU A 170 -16.36 19.01 6.09
C GLU A 170 -15.79 18.07 5.02
N VAL A 171 -15.37 16.85 5.40
CA VAL A 171 -14.76 15.88 4.47
C VAL A 171 -15.37 14.49 4.68
N GLY A 172 -16.51 14.26 4.01
CA GLY A 172 -17.00 12.97 3.52
C GLY A 172 -16.89 11.69 4.38
N GLY A 173 -17.90 11.41 5.20
CA GLY A 173 -18.37 10.04 5.51
C GLY A 173 -17.47 9.11 6.36
N VAL A 174 -18.06 7.99 6.79
CA VAL A 174 -17.51 7.03 7.79
C VAL A 174 -16.23 6.30 7.33
N ALA A 175 -15.92 6.29 6.02
CA ALA A 175 -14.74 5.65 5.46
C ALA A 175 -13.45 6.45 5.72
N ASP A 176 -13.54 7.79 5.71
CA ASP A 176 -12.39 8.68 5.90
C ASP A 176 -11.82 8.56 7.33
N ALA A 177 -12.67 8.27 8.32
CA ALA A 177 -12.26 8.09 9.71
C ALA A 177 -11.35 6.86 9.98
N TYR A 178 -11.30 5.88 9.07
CA TYR A 178 -10.56 4.62 9.32
C TYR A 178 -9.09 4.67 8.88
N PHE A 179 -8.82 5.36 7.77
CA PHE A 179 -7.47 5.53 7.23
C PHE A 179 -6.85 6.88 7.50
N ALA A 180 -7.62 7.84 8.02
CA ALA A 180 -7.14 9.15 8.38
C ALA A 180 -6.94 9.23 9.90
N ARG A 181 -5.75 9.66 10.34
CA ARG A 181 -5.47 9.94 11.76
C ARG A 181 -4.77 11.27 11.88
N ALA A 182 -5.23 12.10 12.82
CA ALA A 182 -4.51 13.31 13.17
C ALA A 182 -3.18 12.93 13.83
N VAL A 183 -2.15 13.72 13.59
CA VAL A 183 -0.83 13.52 14.22
C VAL A 183 -0.91 13.62 15.75
N THR A 184 -1.86 14.41 16.27
CA THR A 184 -2.15 14.54 17.70
C THR A 184 -2.62 13.21 18.33
N ASP A 185 -3.41 12.42 17.60
CA ASP A 185 -3.87 11.10 18.06
C ASP A 185 -2.73 10.05 18.04
N LEU A 186 -1.74 10.25 17.18
CA LEU A 186 -0.54 9.41 17.09
C LEU A 186 0.55 9.79 18.10
N ALA A 187 0.42 10.95 18.76
CA ALA A 187 1.46 11.48 19.66
C ALA A 187 1.72 10.56 20.87
N ALA A 188 0.74 9.78 21.31
CA ALA A 188 0.93 8.79 22.39
C ALA A 188 1.84 7.63 21.96
N GLU A 189 1.74 7.20 20.70
CA GLU A 189 2.56 6.14 20.10
C GLU A 189 3.99 6.61 19.79
N ALA A 190 4.16 7.91 19.55
CA ALA A 190 5.44 8.54 19.22
C ALA A 190 6.29 8.93 20.44
N ARG A 191 6.10 8.26 21.58
CA ARG A 191 6.84 8.51 22.82
C ARG A 191 8.01 7.55 22.96
N LEU A 192 9.21 8.09 22.82
CA LEU A 192 10.44 7.32 23.00
C LEU A 192 10.59 6.87 24.47
N ASP A 193 10.89 5.59 24.68
CA ASP A 193 11.11 4.96 25.99
C ASP A 193 12.01 5.86 26.88
N PRO A 194 11.51 6.37 28.02
CA PRO A 194 12.30 7.21 28.93
C PRO A 194 13.55 6.51 29.47
N ALA A 195 13.55 5.17 29.52
CA ALA A 195 14.69 4.38 29.96
C ALA A 195 15.81 4.29 28.91
N LEU A 196 15.57 4.71 27.66
CA LEU A 196 16.60 4.78 26.64
C LEU A 196 17.59 5.90 26.97
N GLN A 197 18.72 5.51 27.55
CA GLN A 197 19.85 6.38 27.86
C GLN A 197 20.81 6.43 26.68
N ILE A 198 21.15 7.64 26.23
CA ILE A 198 22.21 7.86 25.25
C ILE A 198 23.43 8.33 26.02
N ALA A 199 24.47 7.49 26.06
CA ALA A 199 25.72 7.87 26.69
C ALA A 199 26.26 9.15 26.04
N ALA A 200 26.77 10.07 26.87
CA ALA A 200 27.47 11.24 26.36
C ALA A 200 28.58 10.78 25.42
N ALA A 201 28.66 11.36 24.22
CA ALA A 201 29.62 10.97 23.19
C ALA A 201 31.06 11.12 23.73
N GLY A 202 31.59 10.03 24.30
CA GLY A 202 32.99 9.93 24.71
C GLY A 202 33.83 9.67 23.47
N ALA A 203 34.73 10.62 23.18
CA ALA A 203 35.60 10.67 22.00
C ALA A 203 34.86 10.88 20.65
N ALA A 204 35.54 11.58 19.72
CA ALA A 204 35.04 11.85 18.39
C ALA A 204 34.72 10.53 17.66
N PRO A 205 33.63 10.48 16.86
CA PRO A 205 33.32 9.28 16.08
C PRO A 205 34.52 8.90 15.21
N GLN A 206 34.80 7.60 15.12
CA GLN A 206 35.82 7.08 14.21
C GLN A 206 35.58 7.63 12.79
N SER A 207 36.65 8.07 12.14
CA SER A 207 36.61 8.74 10.83
C SER A 207 36.12 7.84 9.69
N THR A 208 36.08 6.52 9.90
CA THR A 208 35.58 5.54 8.94
C THR A 208 34.80 4.43 9.64
N ALA A 209 33.55 4.19 9.24
CA ALA A 209 32.77 3.06 9.71
C ALA A 209 33.27 1.76 9.07
N HIS A 210 33.63 0.76 9.87
CA HIS A 210 34.13 -0.53 9.39
C HIS A 210 33.06 -1.62 9.45
N GLN A 211 32.10 -1.50 10.36
CA GLN A 211 31.00 -2.43 10.58
C GLN A 211 29.67 -1.69 10.44
N ILE A 212 28.95 -1.92 9.34
CA ILE A 212 27.71 -1.22 9.03
C ILE A 212 26.53 -2.19 9.15
N PHE A 213 25.55 -1.85 9.98
CA PHE A 213 24.30 -2.60 10.06
C PHE A 213 23.27 -2.03 9.09
N LEU A 214 22.77 -2.85 8.17
CA LEU A 214 21.79 -2.47 7.17
C LEU A 214 20.51 -3.29 7.35
N THR A 215 19.39 -2.59 7.52
CA THR A 215 18.06 -3.22 7.45
C THR A 215 17.40 -2.95 6.10
N GLY A 216 16.58 -3.89 5.63
CA GLY A 216 15.86 -3.74 4.36
C GLY A 216 16.69 -4.07 3.12
N ALA A 217 17.84 -4.73 3.26
CA ALA A 217 18.75 -5.07 2.16
C ALA A 217 18.11 -5.91 1.03
N THR A 218 17.04 -6.65 1.32
CA THR A 218 16.27 -7.42 0.32
C THR A 218 15.11 -6.63 -0.31
N GLY A 219 14.88 -5.39 0.12
CA GLY A 219 13.85 -4.50 -0.41
C GLY A 219 14.35 -3.64 -1.58
N PHE A 220 13.45 -2.87 -2.18
CA PHE A 220 13.77 -2.06 -3.37
C PHE A 220 14.95 -1.11 -3.13
N VAL A 221 14.76 -0.06 -2.31
CA VAL A 221 15.81 0.92 -2.01
C VAL A 221 17.01 0.27 -1.31
N GLY A 222 16.76 -0.62 -0.35
CA GLY A 222 17.82 -1.25 0.44
C GLY A 222 18.79 -2.11 -0.38
N SER A 223 18.33 -2.72 -1.48
CA SER A 223 19.22 -3.45 -2.37
C SER A 223 20.24 -2.55 -3.08
N PHE A 224 19.81 -1.36 -3.53
CA PHE A 224 20.72 -0.36 -4.12
C PHE A 224 21.62 0.28 -3.06
N LEU A 225 21.13 0.49 -1.82
CA LEU A 225 21.99 0.92 -0.70
C LEU A 225 23.11 -0.10 -0.43
N LEU A 226 22.78 -1.40 -0.41
CA LEU A 226 23.79 -2.46 -0.25
C LEU A 226 24.80 -2.44 -1.39
N SER A 227 24.34 -2.34 -2.64
CA SER A 227 25.23 -2.25 -3.80
C SER A 227 26.16 -1.04 -3.72
N GLU A 228 25.65 0.14 -3.38
CA GLU A 228 26.45 1.36 -3.23
C GLU A 228 27.45 1.24 -2.07
N LEU A 229 27.06 0.67 -0.92
CA LEU A 229 27.99 0.40 0.20
C LEU A 229 29.14 -0.52 -0.22
N LEU A 230 28.83 -1.57 -0.98
CA LEU A 230 29.85 -2.47 -1.51
C LEU A 230 30.77 -1.74 -2.49
N GLN A 231 30.27 -0.82 -3.31
CA GLN A 231 31.11 -0.12 -4.28
C GLN A 231 31.93 1.02 -3.67
N LYS A 232 31.42 1.69 -2.63
CA LYS A 232 31.98 2.95 -2.10
C LYS A 232 32.71 2.80 -0.78
N SER A 233 32.69 1.63 -0.16
CA SER A 233 33.35 1.39 1.13
C SER A 233 34.01 0.02 1.18
N ALA A 234 35.00 -0.12 2.07
CA ALA A 234 35.61 -1.40 2.45
C ALA A 234 34.93 -2.03 3.68
N ALA A 235 33.80 -1.47 4.14
CA ALA A 235 33.12 -1.93 5.34
C ALA A 235 32.55 -3.34 5.18
N GLN A 236 32.44 -4.03 6.32
CA GLN A 236 31.68 -5.25 6.49
C GLN A 236 30.22 -4.88 6.74
N ILE A 237 29.31 -5.47 5.98
CA ILE A 237 27.90 -5.10 5.98
C ILE A 237 27.08 -6.22 6.64
N HIS A 238 26.51 -5.91 7.80
CA HIS A 238 25.62 -6.80 8.55
C HIS A 238 24.19 -6.55 8.11
N CYS A 239 23.62 -7.47 7.34
CA CYS A 239 22.28 -7.36 6.80
C CYS A 239 21.27 -8.11 7.67
N LEU A 240 20.32 -7.39 8.25
CA LEU A 240 19.14 -8.01 8.87
C LEU A 240 18.25 -8.59 7.78
N VAL A 241 18.02 -9.90 7.81
CA VAL A 241 17.19 -10.61 6.83
C VAL A 241 16.25 -11.55 7.55
N ARG A 242 14.95 -11.44 7.25
CA ARG A 242 13.96 -12.45 7.66
C ARG A 242 14.27 -13.75 6.93
N ALA A 243 14.97 -14.69 7.54
CA ALA A 243 15.42 -15.93 6.93
C ALA A 243 15.44 -17.03 7.99
N THR A 244 15.29 -18.29 7.55
CA THR A 244 15.31 -19.44 8.47
C THR A 244 16.69 -19.67 9.08
N ASP A 245 17.74 -19.35 8.32
CA ASP A 245 19.14 -19.45 8.73
C ASP A 245 20.03 -18.51 7.88
N ILE A 246 21.33 -18.51 8.18
CA ILE A 246 22.33 -17.71 7.48
C ILE A 246 22.42 -18.07 5.99
N ALA A 247 22.30 -19.35 5.63
CA ALA A 247 22.43 -19.79 4.24
C ALA A 247 21.23 -19.31 3.40
N ASP A 248 20.03 -19.34 3.96
CA ASP A 248 18.83 -18.77 3.34
C ASP A 248 18.95 -17.26 3.14
N GLY A 249 19.41 -16.54 4.16
CA GLY A 249 19.65 -15.11 4.04
C GLY A 249 20.69 -14.78 2.96
N ARG A 250 21.78 -15.57 2.86
CA ARG A 250 22.79 -15.42 1.80
C ARG A 250 22.20 -15.64 0.42
N ARG A 251 21.40 -16.69 0.21
CA ARG A 251 20.71 -16.95 -1.07
C ARG A 251 19.81 -15.78 -1.47
N ARG A 252 19.04 -15.23 -0.53
CA ARG A 252 18.11 -14.11 -0.79
C ARG A 252 18.83 -12.81 -1.14
N ILE A 253 19.93 -12.51 -0.46
CA ILE A 253 20.77 -11.33 -0.79
C ILE A 253 21.44 -11.52 -2.14
N ALA A 254 22.04 -12.68 -2.41
CA ALA A 254 22.68 -12.97 -3.70
C ALA A 254 21.68 -12.86 -4.86
N ALA A 255 20.47 -13.42 -4.71
CA ALA A 255 19.40 -13.30 -5.72
C ALA A 255 18.98 -11.83 -5.94
N THR A 256 18.90 -11.05 -4.86
CA THR A 256 18.60 -9.61 -4.92
C THR A 256 19.69 -8.84 -5.67
N LEU A 257 20.95 -9.06 -5.33
CA LEU A 257 22.10 -8.39 -5.95
C LEU A 257 22.26 -8.77 -7.42
N LYS A 258 22.10 -10.05 -7.76
CA LYS A 258 22.15 -10.52 -9.16
C LYS A 258 21.10 -9.84 -10.04
N ARG A 259 19.96 -9.44 -9.46
CA ARG A 259 18.89 -8.77 -10.19
C ARG A 259 19.17 -7.28 -10.44
N ILE A 260 19.87 -6.58 -9.55
CA ILE A 260 20.21 -5.15 -9.72
C ILE A 260 21.55 -4.91 -10.40
N CYS A 261 22.44 -5.89 -10.29
CA CYS A 261 23.76 -5.86 -10.88
C CYS A 261 23.97 -7.19 -11.63
N PRO A 262 23.25 -7.43 -12.73
CA PRO A 262 23.33 -8.70 -13.47
C PRO A 262 24.75 -9.00 -13.96
N ASP A 263 25.50 -7.96 -14.34
CA ASP A 263 26.87 -8.07 -14.83
C ASP A 263 27.93 -7.82 -13.75
N GLY A 264 27.50 -7.56 -12.51
CA GLY A 264 28.39 -7.27 -11.39
C GLY A 264 28.81 -8.54 -10.63
N GLU A 265 30.03 -8.51 -10.11
CA GLU A 265 30.52 -9.48 -9.12
C GLU A 265 30.58 -8.79 -7.74
N PRO A 266 29.46 -8.79 -6.99
CA PRO A 266 29.46 -8.17 -5.67
C PRO A 266 30.39 -8.92 -4.71
N ALA A 267 31.08 -8.17 -3.86
CA ALA A 267 31.94 -8.69 -2.79
C ALA A 267 31.11 -9.36 -1.68
N LEU A 268 30.56 -10.55 -1.97
CA LEU A 268 29.67 -11.31 -1.08
C LEU A 268 30.35 -11.70 0.24
N GLU A 269 31.67 -11.83 0.25
CA GLU A 269 32.49 -12.09 1.44
C GLU A 269 32.40 -10.98 2.48
N ARG A 270 32.02 -9.76 2.09
CA ARG A 270 31.79 -8.64 3.01
C ARG A 270 30.40 -8.59 3.63
N ILE A 271 29.51 -9.52 3.23
CA ILE A 271 28.13 -9.54 3.70
C ILE A 271 27.98 -10.58 4.81
N HIS A 272 27.61 -10.07 5.99
CA HIS A 272 27.25 -10.87 7.15
C HIS A 272 25.73 -10.89 7.29
N ILE A 273 25.14 -12.09 7.29
CA ILE A 273 23.69 -12.22 7.48
C ILE A 273 23.38 -12.26 8.97
N VAL A 274 22.43 -11.42 9.37
CA VAL A 274 21.80 -11.44 10.69
C VAL A 274 20.37 -11.94 10.50
N PRO A 275 20.08 -13.23 10.74
CA PRO A 275 18.71 -13.75 10.67
C PRO A 275 17.87 -13.09 11.76
N GLY A 276 16.84 -12.35 11.36
CA GLY A 276 16.01 -11.61 12.30
C GLY A 276 14.85 -10.89 11.63
N ASP A 277 13.96 -10.32 12.44
CA ASP A 277 12.73 -9.67 12.02
C ASP A 277 12.49 -8.37 12.80
N LEU A 278 12.26 -7.28 12.08
CA LEU A 278 11.92 -5.98 12.66
C LEU A 278 10.62 -6.02 13.46
N ALA A 279 9.69 -6.91 13.13
CA ALA A 279 8.43 -7.05 13.86
C ALA A 279 8.58 -7.74 15.22
N GLN A 280 9.75 -8.31 15.53
CA GLN A 280 10.01 -9.02 16.78
C GLN A 280 10.82 -8.16 17.77
N PRO A 281 10.61 -8.34 19.08
CA PRO A 281 11.45 -7.71 20.10
C PRO A 281 12.93 -7.99 19.84
N GLN A 282 13.79 -6.99 20.08
CA GLN A 282 15.24 -7.10 19.83
C GLN A 282 15.59 -7.61 18.42
N LEU A 283 14.77 -7.26 17.42
CA LEU A 283 14.95 -7.69 16.03
C LEU A 283 14.82 -9.23 15.84
N GLY A 284 14.20 -9.93 16.79
CA GLY A 284 14.11 -11.39 16.81
C GLY A 284 15.39 -12.10 17.24
N LEU A 285 16.38 -11.37 17.78
CA LEU A 285 17.65 -11.91 18.25
C LEU A 285 17.58 -12.31 19.72
N ALA A 286 18.34 -13.32 20.11
CA ALA A 286 18.57 -13.58 21.54
C ALA A 286 19.35 -12.40 22.16
N THR A 287 19.15 -12.12 23.45
CA THR A 287 19.82 -10.99 24.13
C THR A 287 21.34 -10.98 23.91
N GLY A 288 22.01 -12.13 24.06
CA GLY A 288 23.45 -12.22 23.83
C GLY A 288 23.89 -12.08 22.36
N GLU A 289 22.99 -12.26 21.39
CA GLU A 289 23.26 -11.93 19.98
C GLU A 289 23.07 -10.44 19.71
N PHE A 290 22.03 -9.85 20.29
CA PHE A 290 21.77 -8.41 20.22
C PHE A 290 22.92 -7.60 20.83
N ASP A 291 23.41 -8.01 22.02
CA ASP A 291 24.53 -7.35 22.70
C ASP A 291 25.83 -7.47 21.88
N ARG A 292 26.13 -8.65 21.34
CA ARG A 292 27.28 -8.85 20.45
C ARG A 292 27.19 -7.99 19.20
N LEU A 293 26.01 -7.88 18.60
CA LEU A 293 25.79 -6.98 17.46
C LEU A 293 26.01 -5.51 17.88
N ALA A 294 25.53 -5.12 19.06
CA ALA A 294 25.72 -3.77 19.60
C ALA A 294 27.20 -3.44 19.87
N GLU A 295 28.03 -4.42 20.22
CA GLU A 295 29.47 -4.22 20.40
C GLU A 295 30.23 -4.09 19.07
N GLN A 296 29.76 -4.79 18.03
CA GLN A 296 30.45 -4.87 16.74
C GLN A 296 30.17 -3.70 15.80
N ILE A 297 28.94 -3.17 15.78
CA ILE A 297 28.50 -2.21 14.76
C ILE A 297 28.97 -0.78 15.07
N ASP A 298 29.41 -0.08 14.03
CA ASP A 298 29.85 1.32 14.10
C ASP A 298 28.77 2.31 13.64
N LEU A 299 27.96 1.91 12.67
CA LEU A 299 26.98 2.76 11.99
C LEU A 299 25.77 1.93 11.58
N ILE A 300 24.58 2.49 11.73
CA ILE A 300 23.32 1.84 11.36
C ILE A 300 22.66 2.59 10.20
N ILE A 301 22.30 1.87 9.14
CA ILE A 301 21.42 2.35 8.08
C ILE A 301 20.08 1.61 8.18
N HIS A 302 19.05 2.32 8.63
CA HIS A 302 17.73 1.77 8.85
C HIS A 302 16.78 2.11 7.70
N GLY A 303 16.66 1.21 6.72
CA GLY A 303 15.73 1.30 5.60
C GLY A 303 14.69 0.17 5.53
N GLY A 304 14.73 -0.77 6.47
CA GLY A 304 13.74 -1.83 6.56
C GLY A 304 12.40 -1.30 7.08
N ALA A 305 11.34 -1.54 6.32
CA ALA A 305 9.96 -1.26 6.70
C ALA A 305 9.04 -2.17 5.89
N GLN A 306 7.87 -2.48 6.45
CA GLN A 306 6.76 -3.06 5.71
C GLN A 306 6.01 -1.94 4.98
N ILE A 307 5.96 -2.05 3.65
CA ILE A 307 5.26 -1.12 2.78
C ILE A 307 4.06 -1.86 2.19
N GLN A 308 2.89 -1.63 2.78
CA GLN A 308 1.63 -2.17 2.31
C GLN A 308 0.57 -1.08 2.39
N TRP A 309 0.10 -0.63 1.22
CA TRP A 309 -0.75 0.56 1.11
C TRP A 309 -2.14 0.37 1.71
N LEU A 310 -2.64 -0.87 1.73
CA LEU A 310 -3.92 -1.24 2.33
C LEU A 310 -3.81 -1.61 3.81
N ALA A 311 -2.60 -1.65 4.38
CA ALA A 311 -2.45 -2.01 5.78
C ALA A 311 -2.79 -0.79 6.66
N THR A 312 -3.47 -1.05 7.77
CA THR A 312 -3.70 -0.04 8.80
C THR A 312 -2.42 0.22 9.60
N TYR A 313 -2.43 1.30 10.38
CA TYR A 313 -1.33 1.59 11.29
C TYR A 313 -1.01 0.40 12.20
N ALA A 314 -2.04 -0.22 12.80
CA ALA A 314 -1.87 -1.33 13.74
C ALA A 314 -1.12 -2.52 13.10
N GLN A 315 -1.42 -2.84 11.85
CA GLN A 315 -0.75 -3.92 11.12
C GLN A 315 0.71 -3.63 10.80
N LEU A 316 1.05 -2.36 10.60
CA LEU A 316 2.42 -1.93 10.28
C LEU A 316 3.24 -1.56 11.52
N GLN A 317 2.59 -1.31 12.66
CA GLN A 317 3.21 -0.80 13.89
C GLN A 317 4.36 -1.69 14.35
N ALA A 318 4.18 -3.02 14.37
CA ALA A 318 5.22 -3.94 14.84
C ALA A 318 6.52 -3.77 14.06
N SER A 319 6.47 -3.81 12.72
CA SER A 319 7.68 -3.69 11.89
C SER A 319 8.20 -2.27 11.78
N ASN A 320 7.32 -1.28 11.63
CA ASN A 320 7.72 0.08 11.23
C ASN A 320 7.98 0.99 12.42
N VAL A 321 7.32 0.76 13.56
CA VAL A 321 7.46 1.58 14.78
C VAL A 321 8.30 0.83 15.81
N ARG A 322 7.84 -0.35 16.25
CA ARG A 322 8.54 -1.14 17.27
C ARG A 322 9.89 -1.65 16.77
N GLY A 323 9.99 -1.98 15.49
CA GLY A 323 11.27 -2.23 14.81
C GLY A 323 12.23 -1.03 14.88
N THR A 324 11.75 0.19 14.65
CA THR A 324 12.59 1.41 14.78
C THR A 324 13.00 1.66 16.23
N GLU A 325 12.14 1.40 17.22
CA GLU A 325 12.53 1.46 18.64
C GLU A 325 13.63 0.46 18.99
N ALA A 326 13.56 -0.77 18.47
CA ALA A 326 14.62 -1.76 18.65
C ALA A 326 15.94 -1.32 18.00
N ILE A 327 15.87 -0.64 16.85
CA ILE A 327 17.04 -0.02 16.20
C ILE A 327 17.61 1.14 17.03
N LEU A 328 16.77 2.00 17.60
CA LEU A 328 17.21 3.07 18.50
C LEU A 328 17.87 2.50 19.76
N ARG A 329 17.33 1.39 20.30
CA ARG A 329 17.95 0.64 21.39
C ARG A 329 19.33 0.11 20.98
N LEU A 330 19.45 -0.54 19.82
CA LEU A 330 20.73 -1.03 19.30
C LEU A 330 21.76 0.11 19.12
N ALA A 331 21.29 1.28 18.64
CA ALA A 331 22.10 2.47 18.45
C ALA A 331 22.63 3.05 19.76
N ALA A 332 21.85 2.94 20.85
CA ALA A 332 22.21 3.45 22.17
C ALA A 332 22.97 2.43 23.04
N THR A 333 22.79 1.12 22.83
CA THR A 333 23.47 0.07 23.61
C THR A 333 24.99 0.10 23.39
N GLY A 334 25.75 0.11 24.49
CA GLY A 334 27.22 0.15 24.45
C GLY A 334 27.73 1.52 23.99
N ARG A 335 28.59 1.54 22.96
CA ARG A 335 29.00 2.79 22.33
C ARG A 335 27.87 3.33 21.43
N PRO A 336 27.47 4.61 21.55
CA PRO A 336 26.50 5.22 20.65
C PRO A 336 26.93 5.13 19.18
N LYS A 337 26.00 4.73 18.32
CA LYS A 337 26.21 4.53 16.88
C LYS A 337 25.41 5.57 16.10
N PRO A 338 26.01 6.25 15.11
CA PRO A 338 25.24 7.09 14.19
C PRO A 338 24.15 6.28 13.48
N LEU A 339 22.95 6.86 13.43
CA LEU A 339 21.77 6.26 12.79
C LEU A 339 21.37 7.06 11.55
N HIS A 340 21.44 6.40 10.41
CA HIS A 340 20.91 6.88 9.13
C HIS A 340 19.53 6.26 8.90
N TYR A 341 18.49 7.02 9.19
CA TYR A 341 17.10 6.56 9.09
C TYR A 341 16.47 6.99 7.77
N ILE A 342 15.99 6.02 6.99
CA ILE A 342 15.21 6.29 5.78
C ILE A 342 13.73 6.39 6.17
N SER A 343 13.23 7.62 6.20
CA SER A 343 11.82 7.97 6.34
C SER A 343 11.12 8.08 4.98
N SER A 344 10.13 8.97 4.82
CA SER A 344 9.38 9.24 3.60
C SER A 344 8.82 10.66 3.63
N LEU A 345 8.62 11.29 2.47
CA LEU A 345 7.84 12.54 2.39
C LEU A 345 6.34 12.34 2.69
N ALA A 346 5.85 11.10 2.75
CA ALA A 346 4.50 10.76 3.17
C ALA A 346 4.21 11.08 4.66
N VAL A 347 5.20 11.55 5.44
CA VAL A 347 5.01 12.05 6.81
C VAL A 347 4.33 13.42 6.85
N PHE A 348 4.12 14.06 5.70
CA PHE A 348 3.39 15.32 5.59
C PHE A 348 1.96 15.09 5.10
N PRO A 349 1.01 15.96 5.50
CA PRO A 349 -0.40 15.78 5.17
C PRO A 349 -0.66 16.10 3.70
N MET A 350 -1.73 15.52 3.16
CA MET A 350 -2.26 15.92 1.86
C MET A 350 -2.85 17.33 1.91
N MET A 351 -2.85 18.00 0.78
CA MET A 351 -3.33 19.37 0.65
C MET A 351 -4.85 19.45 0.66
N GLN A 352 -5.37 20.53 1.24
CA GLN A 352 -6.75 20.94 0.99
C GLN A 352 -6.86 21.61 -0.39
N PRO A 353 -8.01 21.48 -1.08
CA PRO A 353 -8.26 22.16 -2.35
C PRO A 353 -8.00 23.66 -2.23
N GLY A 354 -7.28 24.24 -3.19
CA GLY A 354 -6.97 25.68 -3.23
C GLY A 354 -5.85 26.13 -2.29
N MET A 355 -5.30 25.26 -1.43
CA MET A 355 -4.06 25.54 -0.71
C MET A 355 -2.85 25.11 -1.53
N SER A 356 -1.65 25.59 -1.21
CA SER A 356 -0.37 25.11 -1.77
C SER A 356 0.72 25.19 -0.71
N PRO A 357 0.64 24.39 0.37
CA PRO A 357 1.70 24.35 1.36
C PRO A 357 2.96 23.74 0.73
N HIS A 358 4.07 24.43 0.94
CA HIS A 358 5.40 23.95 0.61
C HIS A 358 6.07 23.47 1.89
N PHE A 359 6.47 22.21 1.94
CA PHE A 359 7.23 21.67 3.08
C PHE A 359 8.72 21.65 2.75
N GLY A 360 9.53 22.16 3.67
CA GLY A 360 10.98 22.12 3.59
C GLY A 360 11.57 21.12 4.58
N GLU A 361 12.90 21.03 4.56
CA GLU A 361 13.66 20.14 5.42
C GLU A 361 13.64 20.56 6.91
N ASP A 362 13.19 21.78 7.20
CA ASP A 362 12.93 22.31 8.55
C ASP A 362 11.45 22.31 8.94
N SER A 363 10.56 21.87 8.04
CA SER A 363 9.15 21.78 8.37
C SER A 363 8.93 20.78 9.50
N PRO A 364 8.20 21.17 10.56
CA PRO A 364 8.07 20.36 11.75
C PRO A 364 7.06 19.23 11.53
N LEU A 365 7.19 18.17 12.34
CA LEU A 365 6.31 16.99 12.25
C LEU A 365 4.99 17.19 13.02
N ASP A 366 4.92 18.12 13.97
CA ASP A 366 3.70 18.50 14.71
C ASP A 366 2.83 19.49 13.90
N HIS A 367 2.66 19.22 12.61
CA HIS A 367 1.96 20.10 11.66
C HIS A 367 0.42 20.11 11.83
N ASP A 368 -0.12 19.60 12.96
CA ASP A 368 -1.55 19.45 13.29
C ASP A 368 -2.44 18.83 12.19
N GLY A 369 -1.81 18.15 11.24
CA GLY A 369 -2.46 17.65 10.04
C GLY A 369 -2.94 16.21 10.19
N VAL A 370 -3.65 15.77 9.17
CA VAL A 370 -4.18 14.41 9.08
C VAL A 370 -3.34 13.60 8.10
N LEU A 371 -2.88 12.44 8.56
CA LEU A 371 -2.14 11.49 7.75
C LEU A 371 -3.07 10.37 7.29
N PHE A 372 -3.00 10.07 5.99
CA PHE A 372 -3.82 9.05 5.37
C PHE A 372 -3.01 7.80 5.06
N GLY A 373 -3.56 6.64 5.42
CA GLY A 373 -2.94 5.34 5.23
C GLY A 373 -2.00 4.94 6.37
N GLY A 374 -2.00 3.65 6.71
CA GLY A 374 -1.18 3.12 7.81
C GLY A 374 0.32 3.32 7.60
N TYR A 375 0.79 3.32 6.34
CA TYR A 375 2.20 3.54 6.02
C TYR A 375 2.65 4.94 6.45
N ALA A 376 1.96 6.00 5.98
CA ALA A 376 2.27 7.39 6.33
C ALA A 376 2.28 7.60 7.86
N GLN A 377 1.23 7.11 8.53
CA GLN A 377 1.09 7.16 9.99
C GLN A 377 2.25 6.45 10.70
N SER A 378 2.62 5.25 10.26
CA SER A 378 3.73 4.50 10.86
C SER A 378 5.08 5.16 10.66
N LYS A 379 5.32 5.77 9.49
CA LYS A 379 6.56 6.50 9.20
C LYS A 379 6.66 7.79 10.00
N TRP A 380 5.54 8.49 10.18
CA TRP A 380 5.50 9.69 11.01
C TRP A 380 5.84 9.35 12.47
N VAL A 381 5.20 8.33 13.06
CA VAL A 381 5.49 7.89 14.43
C VAL A 381 6.97 7.50 14.58
N ALA A 382 7.48 6.67 13.66
CA ALA A 382 8.87 6.24 13.70
C ALA A 382 9.87 7.38 13.52
N GLU A 383 9.57 8.37 12.67
CA GLU A 383 10.42 9.55 12.52
C GLU A 383 10.42 10.43 13.76
N THR A 384 9.26 10.64 14.40
CA THR A 384 9.16 11.37 15.67
C THR A 384 9.96 10.70 16.78
N LEU A 385 9.99 9.35 16.84
CA LEU A 385 10.86 8.62 17.76
C LEU A 385 12.36 8.86 17.49
N VAL A 386 12.76 8.88 16.21
CA VAL A 386 14.15 9.16 15.81
C VAL A 386 14.53 10.61 16.11
N ALA A 387 13.62 11.57 15.90
CA ALA A 387 13.81 12.97 16.27
C ALA A 387 13.96 13.13 17.79
N SER A 388 13.13 12.46 18.59
CA SER A 388 13.27 12.47 20.06
C SER A 388 14.61 11.87 20.51
N ALA A 389 15.11 10.83 19.83
CA ALA A 389 16.44 10.30 20.12
C ALA A 389 17.56 11.28 19.76
N GLN A 390 17.37 12.08 18.70
CA GLN A 390 18.28 13.15 18.31
C GLN A 390 18.37 14.24 19.38
N GLU A 391 17.23 14.67 19.93
CA GLU A 391 17.15 15.63 21.04
C GLU A 391 17.87 15.12 22.29
N ARG A 392 17.86 13.81 22.52
CA ARG A 392 18.60 13.15 23.60
C ARG A 392 20.08 12.90 23.27
N GLY A 393 20.57 13.41 22.13
CA GLY A 393 21.99 13.41 21.78
C GLY A 393 22.47 12.26 20.88
N LEU A 394 21.57 11.40 20.39
CA LEU A 394 21.95 10.38 19.40
C LEU A 394 22.27 11.06 18.07
N ALA A 395 23.39 10.71 17.44
CA ALA A 395 23.72 11.21 16.11
C ALA A 395 22.80 10.57 15.06
N THR A 396 21.78 11.29 14.63
CA THR A 396 20.81 10.79 13.63
C THR A 396 20.82 11.64 12.36
N MET A 397 20.58 10.97 11.23
CA MET A 397 20.32 11.59 9.93
C MET A 397 19.02 11.01 9.38
N ILE A 398 18.07 11.87 9.01
CA ILE A 398 16.75 11.48 8.53
C ILE A 398 16.68 11.80 7.03
N TYR A 399 16.39 10.79 6.22
CA TYR A 399 16.22 10.93 4.79
C TYR A 399 14.74 10.74 4.44
N ARG A 400 14.12 11.69 3.74
CA ARG A 400 12.72 11.62 3.31
C ARG A 400 12.68 11.55 1.78
N PRO A 401 12.70 10.35 1.17
CA PRO A 401 12.48 10.20 -0.27
C PRO A 401 11.04 10.53 -0.67
N SER A 402 10.88 11.05 -1.89
CA SER A 402 9.59 11.14 -2.58
C SER A 402 9.18 9.80 -3.19
N LEU A 403 8.46 9.79 -4.32
CA LEU A 403 8.01 8.57 -4.99
C LEU A 403 9.19 7.93 -5.71
N VAL A 404 9.81 6.94 -5.06
CA VAL A 404 10.99 6.28 -5.61
C VAL A 404 10.61 5.42 -6.83
N VAL A 405 11.24 5.71 -7.97
CA VAL A 405 11.08 5.00 -9.24
C VAL A 405 12.34 4.22 -9.62
N GLY A 406 12.31 3.54 -10.77
CA GLY A 406 13.41 2.69 -11.25
C GLY A 406 14.77 3.40 -11.35
N HIS A 407 15.82 2.61 -11.53
CA HIS A 407 17.17 3.13 -11.72
C HIS A 407 17.27 3.90 -13.05
N SER A 408 17.71 5.15 -13.00
CA SER A 408 17.65 6.11 -14.13
C SER A 408 18.31 5.61 -15.43
N GLN A 409 19.43 4.89 -15.32
CA GLN A 409 20.17 4.34 -16.46
C GLN A 409 19.73 2.92 -16.87
N SER A 410 19.71 1.95 -15.95
CA SER A 410 19.40 0.55 -16.29
C SER A 410 17.90 0.25 -16.44
N GLY A 411 17.03 1.13 -15.96
CA GLY A 411 15.58 0.92 -15.92
C GLY A 411 15.11 -0.04 -14.83
N ILE A 412 16.02 -0.67 -14.08
CA ILE A 412 15.69 -1.69 -13.08
C ILE A 412 14.78 -1.10 -12.01
N TRP A 413 13.58 -1.64 -11.91
CA TRP A 413 12.56 -1.22 -10.95
C TRP A 413 12.04 -2.45 -10.22
N GLN A 414 12.40 -2.57 -8.94
CA GLN A 414 12.01 -3.75 -8.17
C GLN A 414 10.63 -3.59 -7.54
N GLY A 415 9.75 -4.56 -7.79
CA GLY A 415 8.53 -4.75 -7.03
C GLY A 415 7.35 -3.88 -7.48
N HIS A 416 6.25 -4.05 -6.77
CA HIS A 416 4.98 -3.37 -7.00
C HIS A 416 4.88 -2.21 -6.01
N ASN A 417 5.27 -1.01 -6.44
CA ASN A 417 4.99 0.20 -5.67
C ASN A 417 3.72 0.89 -6.20
N ILE A 418 3.33 1.97 -5.52
CA ILE A 418 2.10 2.69 -5.82
C ILE A 418 2.04 3.21 -7.26
N ILE A 419 3.17 3.64 -7.83
CA ILE A 419 3.28 4.13 -9.20
C ILE A 419 3.19 2.98 -10.21
N VAL A 420 3.88 1.86 -9.96
CA VAL A 420 3.79 0.67 -10.82
C VAL A 420 2.36 0.15 -10.88
N ASN A 421 1.66 0.06 -9.74
CA ASN A 421 0.28 -0.41 -9.69
C ASN A 421 -0.69 0.54 -10.40
N MET A 422 -0.50 1.86 -10.24
CA MET A 422 -1.27 2.88 -10.95
C MET A 422 -1.09 2.77 -12.46
N LEU A 423 0.15 2.71 -12.96
CA LEU A 423 0.44 2.61 -14.39
C LEU A 423 -0.09 1.29 -14.96
N ARG A 424 0.11 0.18 -14.24
CA ARG A 424 -0.41 -1.14 -14.64
C ARG A 424 -1.93 -1.14 -14.75
N SER A 425 -2.62 -0.53 -13.79
CA SER A 425 -4.08 -0.37 -13.82
C SER A 425 -4.54 0.35 -15.09
N TRP A 426 -3.90 1.46 -15.44
CA TRP A 426 -4.25 2.22 -16.65
C TRP A 426 -4.06 1.40 -17.92
N ILE A 427 -2.98 0.61 -17.98
CA ILE A 427 -2.69 -0.29 -19.09
C ILE A 427 -3.76 -1.39 -19.20
N GLU A 428 -4.05 -2.09 -18.10
CA GLU A 428 -4.99 -3.22 -18.09
C GLU A 428 -6.43 -2.79 -18.40
N LEU A 429 -6.82 -1.58 -18.01
CA LEU A 429 -8.14 -1.02 -18.28
C LEU A 429 -8.23 -0.30 -19.63
N GLY A 430 -7.10 -0.01 -20.28
CA GLY A 430 -7.06 0.81 -21.50
C GLY A 430 -7.56 2.24 -21.29
N MET A 431 -7.55 2.74 -20.06
CA MET A 431 -7.99 4.09 -19.72
C MET A 431 -7.29 4.64 -18.47
N ALA A 432 -7.06 5.95 -18.48
CA ALA A 432 -6.48 6.69 -17.37
C ALA A 432 -7.31 7.96 -17.10
N PRO A 433 -7.40 8.41 -15.84
CA PRO A 433 -8.09 9.64 -15.51
C PRO A 433 -7.29 10.87 -15.99
N ASP A 434 -7.98 11.85 -16.56
CA ASP A 434 -7.44 13.19 -16.82
C ASP A 434 -7.32 13.93 -15.50
N ILE A 435 -6.10 14.09 -15.02
CA ILE A 435 -5.76 14.72 -13.75
C ILE A 435 -4.72 15.79 -14.04
N ASP A 436 -4.97 17.01 -13.57
CA ASP A 436 -4.05 18.13 -13.71
C ASP A 436 -3.10 18.19 -12.50
N ALA A 437 -2.24 17.18 -12.39
CA ALA A 437 -1.32 17.04 -11.28
C ALA A 437 0.08 16.68 -11.74
N ASP A 438 1.03 17.04 -10.90
CA ASP A 438 2.45 16.81 -11.06
C ASP A 438 2.93 15.76 -10.05
N LEU A 439 3.75 14.83 -10.50
CA LEU A 439 4.35 13.78 -9.68
C LEU A 439 5.84 14.03 -9.46
N ASP A 440 6.23 14.00 -8.19
CA ASP A 440 7.63 14.03 -7.77
C ASP A 440 8.21 12.60 -7.80
N LEU A 441 8.75 12.23 -8.97
CA LEU A 441 9.36 10.93 -9.23
C LEU A 441 10.88 10.99 -9.05
N VAL A 442 11.42 10.23 -8.10
CA VAL A 442 12.85 10.22 -7.77
C VAL A 442 13.50 8.87 -8.13
N PRO A 443 14.51 8.82 -9.02
CA PRO A 443 15.20 7.58 -9.34
C PRO A 443 15.92 6.96 -8.13
N VAL A 444 15.82 5.64 -7.98
CA VAL A 444 16.40 4.90 -6.83
C VAL A 444 17.91 5.06 -6.72
N ASP A 445 18.63 5.22 -7.83
CA ASP A 445 20.08 5.41 -7.86
C ASP A 445 20.50 6.77 -7.31
N TYR A 446 19.70 7.82 -7.52
CA TYR A 446 19.91 9.09 -6.83
C TYR A 446 19.70 8.92 -5.33
N VAL A 447 18.57 8.31 -4.92
CA VAL A 447 18.25 8.08 -3.50
C VAL A 447 19.37 7.31 -2.80
N SER A 448 19.82 6.18 -3.37
CA SER A 448 20.85 5.35 -2.75
C SER A 448 22.21 6.06 -2.70
N ARG A 449 22.65 6.71 -3.78
CA ARG A 449 23.92 7.46 -3.81
C ARG A 449 23.92 8.63 -2.83
N SER A 450 22.83 9.37 -2.74
CA SER A 450 22.69 10.49 -1.80
C SER A 450 22.84 10.02 -0.35
N ILE A 451 22.14 8.94 0.02
CA ILE A 451 22.20 8.39 1.38
C ILE A 451 23.62 7.89 1.68
N ILE A 452 24.24 7.12 0.78
CA ILE A 452 25.58 6.58 1.02
C ILE A 452 26.65 7.67 1.04
N GLN A 453 26.56 8.68 0.18
CA GLN A 453 27.48 9.82 0.21
C GLN A 453 27.39 10.58 1.54
N LEU A 454 26.17 10.83 2.04
CA LEU A 454 25.97 11.52 3.32
C LEU A 454 26.34 10.65 4.52
N ALA A 455 26.14 9.33 4.44
CA ALA A 455 26.49 8.39 5.49
C ALA A 455 28.02 8.21 5.63
N LEU A 456 28.75 8.19 4.52
CA LEU A 456 30.20 8.03 4.54
C LEU A 456 30.95 9.37 4.66
N GLY A 457 30.35 10.48 4.21
CA GLY A 457 31.00 11.79 4.14
C GLY A 457 30.85 12.68 5.40
N ASN A 458 29.85 12.45 6.25
CA ASN A 458 29.57 13.32 7.41
C ASN A 458 30.47 13.09 8.64
N ASN A 459 31.51 12.26 8.53
CA ASN A 459 32.41 11.94 9.66
C ASN A 459 33.24 13.14 10.15
N ASN A 460 33.33 14.23 9.38
CA ASN A 460 34.12 15.42 9.71
C ASN A 460 33.30 16.62 10.25
N ARG A 461 31.98 16.50 10.43
CA ARG A 461 31.14 17.60 10.96
C ARG A 461 31.13 17.63 12.48
N THR A 462 31.27 18.82 13.07
CA THR A 462 31.21 19.07 14.51
C THR A 462 29.80 18.78 15.07
N ASN A 463 29.67 18.49 16.38
CA ASN A 463 28.37 18.23 17.00
C ASN A 463 27.38 19.41 16.87
N SER A 464 27.86 20.65 16.79
CA SER A 464 27.03 21.85 16.52
C SER A 464 26.51 21.92 15.08
N GLU A 465 27.25 21.36 14.11
CA GLU A 465 26.82 21.27 12.70
C GLU A 465 25.92 20.06 12.42
N ARG A 466 25.70 19.19 13.42
CA ARG A 466 24.82 18.01 13.36
C ARG A 466 23.40 18.28 13.84
N ALA A 467 23.11 19.49 14.32
CA ALA A 467 21.75 19.92 14.62
C ALA A 467 20.93 19.96 13.31
N ASN A 468 19.78 19.28 13.28
CA ASN A 468 18.83 19.20 12.14
C ASN A 468 19.35 18.56 10.83
N ASN A 469 19.81 17.31 10.91
CA ASN A 469 20.17 16.49 9.73
C ASN A 469 18.98 15.82 9.03
N VAL A 470 18.01 16.60 8.59
CA VAL A 470 16.87 16.13 7.80
C VAL A 470 17.08 16.47 6.33
N TYR A 471 16.89 15.50 5.45
CA TYR A 471 17.17 15.64 4.02
C TYR A 471 15.97 15.19 3.17
N HIS A 472 15.46 16.06 2.31
CA HIS A 472 14.40 15.73 1.34
C HIS A 472 15.03 15.20 0.04
N LEU A 473 14.84 13.92 -0.24
CA LEU A 473 15.37 13.26 -1.44
C LEU A 473 14.28 13.22 -2.52
N ASN A 474 14.01 14.39 -3.10
CA ASN A 474 12.92 14.60 -4.03
C ASN A 474 13.41 15.25 -5.34
N ASN A 475 12.63 15.11 -6.42
CA ASN A 475 12.94 15.66 -7.72
C ASN A 475 12.23 17.00 -7.92
N ARG A 476 13.02 18.06 -8.17
CA ARG A 476 12.45 19.40 -8.41
C ARG A 476 11.80 19.52 -9.79
N GLN A 477 12.16 18.64 -10.71
CA GLN A 477 11.48 18.51 -11.99
C GLN A 477 10.42 17.43 -11.84
N THR A 478 9.21 17.85 -11.55
CA THR A 478 8.05 16.98 -11.48
C THR A 478 7.59 16.58 -12.88
N VAL A 479 6.85 15.48 -12.97
CA VAL A 479 6.30 14.95 -14.22
C VAL A 479 4.79 15.07 -14.20
N SER A 480 4.19 15.64 -15.25
CA SER A 480 2.75 15.72 -15.34
C SER A 480 2.13 14.33 -15.48
N VAL A 481 1.01 14.09 -14.81
CA VAL A 481 0.20 12.87 -15.01
C VAL A 481 -0.21 12.71 -16.47
N ARG A 482 -0.50 13.81 -17.17
CA ARG A 482 -0.84 13.79 -18.60
C ARG A 482 0.34 13.33 -19.46
N GLU A 483 1.55 13.79 -19.16
CA GLU A 483 2.78 13.35 -19.85
C GLU A 483 3.03 11.85 -19.62
N LEU A 484 2.83 11.34 -18.40
CA LEU A 484 2.96 9.90 -18.13
C LEU A 484 2.02 9.05 -18.99
N ILE A 485 0.78 9.50 -19.17
CA ILE A 485 -0.20 8.83 -20.03
C ILE A 485 0.27 8.86 -21.49
N GLU A 486 0.75 10.01 -21.97
CA GLU A 486 1.30 10.15 -23.33
C GLU A 486 2.51 9.23 -23.55
N TRP A 487 3.42 9.14 -22.58
CA TRP A 487 4.58 8.24 -22.67
C TRP A 487 4.19 6.76 -22.62
N LEU A 488 3.14 6.38 -21.89
CA LEU A 488 2.57 5.02 -21.94
C LEU A 488 2.02 4.69 -23.33
N VAL A 489 1.34 5.64 -23.97
CA VAL A 489 0.84 5.50 -25.34
C VAL A 489 1.99 5.37 -26.32
N ALA A 490 3.02 6.23 -26.23
CA ALA A 490 4.24 6.14 -27.02
C ALA A 490 4.99 4.82 -26.78
N ALA A 491 4.92 4.27 -25.57
CA ALA A 491 5.47 2.97 -25.24
C ALA A 491 4.71 1.79 -25.87
N GLY A 492 3.54 2.03 -26.49
CA GLY A 492 2.73 1.05 -27.21
C GLY A 492 1.56 0.46 -26.41
N TYR A 493 1.12 1.10 -25.32
CA TYR A 493 -0.08 0.70 -24.61
C TYR A 493 -1.27 1.60 -24.98
N PRO A 494 -2.41 1.05 -25.45
CA PRO A 494 -3.54 1.86 -25.91
C PRO A 494 -4.37 2.38 -24.73
N VAL A 495 -3.83 3.37 -24.01
CA VAL A 495 -4.48 4.01 -22.86
C VAL A 495 -5.21 5.27 -23.29
N ARG A 496 -6.52 5.34 -23.05
CA ARG A 496 -7.34 6.54 -23.33
C ARG A 496 -7.45 7.42 -22.09
N ARG A 497 -7.15 8.72 -22.24
CA ARG A 497 -7.44 9.71 -21.20
C ARG A 497 -8.93 10.02 -21.17
N ILE A 498 -9.56 9.94 -20.00
CA ILE A 498 -10.99 10.25 -19.80
C ILE A 498 -11.19 11.13 -18.57
N PRO A 499 -12.26 11.94 -18.48
CA PRO A 499 -12.50 12.79 -17.31
C PRO A 499 -12.49 11.99 -15.99
N TYR A 500 -11.90 12.55 -14.93
CA TYR A 500 -11.76 11.87 -13.63
C TYR A 500 -13.09 11.27 -13.11
N GLN A 501 -14.19 12.00 -13.20
CA GLN A 501 -15.51 11.51 -12.78
C GLN A 501 -15.99 10.30 -13.58
N ALA A 502 -15.77 10.31 -14.89
CA ALA A 502 -16.11 9.18 -15.76
C ALA A 502 -15.22 7.98 -15.46
N TRP A 503 -13.92 8.20 -15.22
CA TRP A 503 -13.01 7.16 -14.79
C TRP A 503 -13.41 6.55 -13.45
N ARG A 504 -13.70 7.39 -12.43
CA ARG A 504 -14.17 6.94 -11.11
C ARG A 504 -15.47 6.14 -11.23
N ALA A 505 -16.43 6.62 -12.00
CA ALA A 505 -17.68 5.90 -12.23
C ALA A 505 -17.46 4.54 -12.90
N GLU A 506 -16.54 4.46 -13.87
CA GLU A 506 -16.16 3.19 -14.51
C GLU A 506 -15.50 2.24 -13.53
N MET A 507 -14.62 2.75 -12.65
CA MET A 507 -13.99 1.97 -11.60
C MET A 507 -15.03 1.40 -10.63
N MET A 508 -16.10 2.13 -10.31
CA MET A 508 -17.11 1.67 -9.35
C MET A 508 -18.16 0.69 -9.92
N LYS A 509 -18.07 0.32 -11.21
CA LYS A 509 -19.04 -0.62 -11.82
C LYS A 509 -18.83 -2.06 -11.31
N ARG A 510 -19.87 -2.60 -10.66
CA ARG A 510 -19.91 -3.98 -10.13
C ARG A 510 -19.97 -5.02 -11.25
N GLY A 511 -19.42 -6.22 -11.00
CA GLY A 511 -19.64 -7.42 -11.81
C GLY A 511 -18.54 -7.77 -12.82
N ASP A 512 -17.50 -6.95 -12.96
CA ASP A 512 -16.33 -7.27 -13.78
C ASP A 512 -15.15 -7.67 -12.90
N ARG A 513 -14.84 -8.96 -12.89
CA ARG A 513 -13.76 -9.55 -12.08
C ARG A 513 -12.39 -8.96 -12.41
N GLN A 514 -12.15 -8.51 -13.65
CA GLN A 514 -10.90 -7.89 -14.05
C GLN A 514 -10.81 -6.46 -13.52
N ARG A 515 -11.90 -5.67 -13.60
CA ARG A 515 -11.96 -4.34 -12.97
C ARG A 515 -11.84 -4.42 -11.45
N GLN A 516 -12.38 -5.47 -10.83
CA GLN A 516 -12.30 -5.66 -9.39
C GLN A 516 -10.87 -5.93 -8.91
N VAL A 517 -10.08 -6.75 -9.62
CA VAL A 517 -8.66 -6.96 -9.27
C VAL A 517 -7.86 -5.65 -9.37
N VAL A 518 -8.19 -4.82 -10.37
CA VAL A 518 -7.58 -3.49 -10.52
C VAL A 518 -8.04 -2.54 -9.41
N LEU A 519 -9.33 -2.56 -9.04
CA LEU A 519 -9.85 -1.87 -7.86
C LEU A 519 -9.22 -2.36 -6.56
N ASP A 520 -8.81 -3.61 -6.43
CA ASP A 520 -8.17 -4.09 -5.21
C ASP A 520 -6.70 -3.59 -5.13
N ALA A 521 -6.06 -3.38 -6.29
CA ALA A 521 -4.70 -2.84 -6.39
C ALA A 521 -4.63 -1.30 -6.28
N VAL A 522 -5.66 -0.59 -6.76
CA VAL A 522 -5.76 0.89 -6.81
C VAL A 522 -6.82 1.43 -5.83
N GLY A 523 -7.60 0.56 -5.23
CA GLY A 523 -8.58 0.82 -4.18
C GLY A 523 -8.04 1.60 -2.98
N PRO A 524 -6.81 1.39 -2.47
CA PRO A 524 -6.25 2.30 -1.46
C PRO A 524 -5.99 3.70 -2.03
N LEU A 525 -5.54 3.83 -3.28
CA LEU A 525 -5.39 5.13 -3.96
C LEU A 525 -6.75 5.84 -4.14
N LEU A 526 -7.80 5.05 -4.36
CA LEU A 526 -9.19 5.51 -4.41
C LEU A 526 -9.80 5.71 -3.01
N ALA A 527 -9.34 5.03 -1.97
CA ALA A 527 -9.79 5.17 -0.58
C ALA A 527 -9.11 6.36 0.12
N LEU A 528 -7.99 6.85 -0.43
CA LEU A 528 -7.43 8.17 -0.17
C LEU A 528 -8.27 9.31 -0.81
N GLN A 529 -9.55 9.07 -1.11
CA GLN A 529 -10.51 10.02 -1.69
C GLN A 529 -10.83 11.14 -0.71
N VAL A 530 -9.89 12.06 -0.53
CA VAL A 530 -10.27 13.37 -0.04
C VAL A 530 -11.03 14.03 -1.21
N SER A 531 -12.34 14.19 -1.01
CA SER A 531 -13.46 14.65 -1.88
C SER A 531 -13.82 13.92 -3.18
N GLU A 532 -15.13 13.85 -3.44
CA GLU A 532 -15.73 13.27 -4.65
C GLU A 532 -15.41 14.05 -5.93
N GLU A 533 -14.92 15.29 -5.82
CA GLU A 533 -14.75 16.22 -6.93
C GLU A 533 -13.34 16.19 -7.55
N ILE A 534 -12.31 15.88 -6.76
CA ILE A 534 -10.89 16.08 -7.12
C ILE A 534 -10.08 14.80 -6.86
N GLY A 535 -9.15 14.45 -7.76
CA GLY A 535 -8.26 13.30 -7.58
C GLY A 535 -7.21 13.52 -6.47
N TRP A 536 -6.86 12.46 -5.73
CA TRP A 536 -5.87 12.52 -4.64
C TRP A 536 -4.49 13.07 -5.08
N LEU A 537 -4.13 12.88 -6.35
CA LEU A 537 -2.90 13.38 -6.95
C LEU A 537 -2.80 14.90 -6.95
N GLU A 538 -3.92 15.60 -7.09
CA GLU A 538 -3.98 17.08 -7.06
C GLU A 538 -3.75 17.64 -5.66
N ARG A 539 -3.72 16.77 -4.64
CA ARG A 539 -3.50 17.12 -3.23
C ARG A 539 -2.10 16.79 -2.75
N LEU A 540 -1.18 16.40 -3.63
CA LEU A 540 0.19 16.12 -3.24
C LEU A 540 0.96 17.42 -2.94
N PRO A 541 1.54 17.57 -1.73
CA PRO A 541 2.32 18.74 -1.38
C PRO A 541 3.61 18.86 -2.21
N ARG A 542 4.11 20.09 -2.31
CA ARG A 542 5.41 20.38 -2.93
C ARG A 542 6.51 20.45 -1.87
N PHE A 543 7.69 19.96 -2.23
CA PHE A 543 8.82 19.82 -1.30
C PHE A 543 10.06 20.60 -1.73
N ALA A 544 10.72 21.24 -0.77
CA ALA A 544 11.99 21.95 -0.97
C ALA A 544 13.16 21.14 -0.38
N ASN A 545 14.30 21.11 -1.09
CA ASN A 545 15.47 20.29 -0.74
C ASN A 545 16.80 21.06 -0.75
N GLN A 546 16.79 22.30 -0.27
CA GLN A 546 17.96 23.18 -0.32
C GLN A 546 19.16 22.62 0.46
N ARG A 547 18.95 22.09 1.67
CA ARG A 547 20.00 21.49 2.51
C ARG A 547 20.55 20.23 1.85
N THR A 548 19.69 19.36 1.34
CA THR A 548 20.10 18.17 0.58
C THR A 548 21.04 18.53 -0.56
N ARG A 549 20.67 19.51 -1.38
CA ARG A 549 21.50 19.93 -2.53
C ARG A 549 22.85 20.50 -2.09
N GLN A 550 22.88 21.30 -1.03
CA GLN A 550 24.11 21.84 -0.48
C GLN A 550 25.02 20.72 0.06
N ALA A 551 24.45 19.75 0.77
CA ALA A 551 25.20 18.65 1.38
C ALA A 551 25.73 17.63 0.35
N LEU A 552 25.02 17.44 -0.77
CA LEU A 552 25.41 16.51 -1.83
C LEU A 552 26.47 17.04 -2.80
N ASN A 553 26.77 18.35 -2.74
CA ASN A 553 27.91 19.00 -3.41
C ASN A 553 28.29 18.42 -4.79
N GLY A 554 27.34 18.41 -5.74
CA GLY A 554 27.57 17.98 -7.13
C GLY A 554 26.81 16.73 -7.57
N LEU A 555 26.27 15.92 -6.63
CA LEU A 555 25.32 14.87 -7.01
C LEU A 555 23.93 15.48 -7.26
N SER A 556 23.49 15.48 -8.52
CA SER A 556 22.17 15.96 -8.94
C SER A 556 21.20 14.81 -9.15
N CYS A 557 19.91 15.07 -8.90
CA CYS A 557 18.84 14.14 -9.24
C CYS A 557 18.65 14.09 -10.77
N PRO A 558 18.69 12.91 -11.40
CA PRO A 558 18.38 12.79 -12.82
C PRO A 558 16.94 13.19 -13.11
N THR A 559 16.73 13.87 -14.24
CA THR A 559 15.40 14.14 -14.76
C THR A 559 14.70 12.82 -15.14
N VAL A 560 13.43 12.69 -14.77
CA VAL A 560 12.57 11.63 -15.29
C VAL A 560 11.86 12.17 -16.52
N ASP A 561 12.47 11.93 -17.68
CA ASP A 561 11.94 12.27 -19.00
C ASP A 561 11.35 11.04 -19.71
N GLU A 562 10.82 11.25 -20.92
CA GLU A 562 10.28 10.17 -21.74
C GLU A 562 11.30 9.04 -21.95
N ALA A 563 12.55 9.36 -22.28
CA ALA A 563 13.58 8.35 -22.53
C ALA A 563 13.83 7.47 -21.30
N THR A 564 13.86 8.08 -20.11
CA THR A 564 13.99 7.39 -18.83
C THR A 564 12.76 6.55 -18.51
N PHE A 565 11.57 7.10 -18.75
CA PHE A 565 10.31 6.38 -18.58
C PHE A 565 10.21 5.17 -19.51
N GLN A 566 10.64 5.28 -20.77
CA GLN A 566 10.67 4.14 -21.71
C GLN A 566 11.59 3.01 -21.23
N ARG A 567 12.71 3.33 -20.56
CA ARG A 567 13.58 2.31 -19.93
C ARG A 567 12.86 1.61 -18.78
N TYR A 568 12.14 2.35 -17.94
CA TYR A 568 11.31 1.77 -16.87
C TYR A 568 10.25 0.83 -17.43
N VAL A 569 9.50 1.28 -18.43
CA VAL A 569 8.47 0.48 -19.09
C VAL A 569 9.07 -0.76 -19.75
N GLY A 570 10.22 -0.63 -20.40
CA GLY A 570 10.96 -1.74 -21.01
C GLY A 570 11.31 -2.82 -19.99
N TYR A 571 11.88 -2.42 -18.85
CA TYR A 571 12.22 -3.34 -17.76
C TYR A 571 10.97 -3.98 -17.12
N LEU A 572 9.93 -3.19 -16.83
CA LEU A 572 8.69 -3.70 -16.23
C LEU A 572 7.96 -4.68 -17.16
N ARG A 573 8.05 -4.48 -18.48
CA ARG A 573 7.55 -5.44 -19.47
C ARG A 573 8.40 -6.71 -19.50
N GLN A 574 9.72 -6.58 -19.54
CA GLN A 574 10.64 -7.74 -19.57
C GLN A 574 10.52 -8.60 -18.31
N SER A 575 10.27 -7.98 -17.16
CA SER A 575 10.07 -8.67 -15.88
C SER A 575 8.66 -9.24 -15.69
N GLY A 576 7.76 -9.07 -16.67
CA GLY A 576 6.38 -9.57 -16.64
C GLY A 576 5.45 -8.81 -15.70
N VAL A 577 5.86 -7.66 -15.19
CA VAL A 577 5.02 -6.79 -14.35
C VAL A 577 3.98 -6.07 -15.19
N PHE A 578 4.39 -5.58 -16.36
CA PHE A 578 3.47 -5.04 -17.37
C PHE A 578 3.15 -6.09 -18.43
N PRO A 579 1.92 -6.10 -18.98
CA PRO A 579 1.55 -7.02 -20.04
C PRO A 579 2.42 -6.80 -21.30
N SER A 580 2.55 -7.84 -22.12
CA SER A 580 3.16 -7.70 -23.45
C SER A 580 2.31 -6.76 -24.32
N LYS A 581 2.93 -6.12 -25.33
CA LYS A 581 2.19 -5.28 -26.28
C LYS A 581 1.10 -6.12 -26.95
N LEU A 582 -0.11 -5.55 -27.05
CA LEU A 582 -1.23 -6.11 -27.82
C LEU A 582 -0.92 -6.10 -29.31
#